data_AF-A0A7E5WWK8-F1
#
_entry.id   AF-A0A7E5WWK8-F1
#
_cell.length_a   1.000
_cell.length_b   1.000
_cell.length_c   1.000
_cell.angle_alpha   90.00
_cell.angle_beta   90.00
_cell.angle_gamma   90.00
#
_symmetry.space_group_name_H-M   'P 1'
#
loop_
_entity.id
_entity.type
_entity.pdbx_description
1 polymer ?
#
loop_
_entity_poly.entity_id
_entity_poly.type
_entity_poly.pdbx_seq_one_letter_code
_entity_poly.pdbx_strand_id
1 'polypeptide(L)'
;MVIPCARRSVACLLLAITAVVAAASYDRERLEIAKQILEEVPLIDGHNDLPWNIRKFLRNQINEFELNTDLTVVEPWSISKYSHTDLPRLKQGMVGAQVSHLFHYY
;
A
#
# COMPACT_ATOMS: atom_id res chain seq x y z
N MET A 1 -10.74 -25.57 -42.81
CA MET A 1 -12.07 -25.80 -42.22
C MET A 1 -11.90 -25.94 -40.71
N VAL A 2 -12.06 -24.85 -39.94
CA VAL A 2 -11.79 -24.87 -38.48
C VAL A 2 -13.01 -25.45 -37.76
N ILE A 3 -12.79 -26.48 -36.93
CA ILE A 3 -13.81 -27.21 -36.18
C ILE A 3 -14.66 -26.22 -35.34
N PRO A 4 -16.01 -26.27 -35.37
CA PRO A 4 -16.88 -25.35 -34.63
C PRO A 4 -16.58 -25.26 -33.13
N CYS A 5 -16.06 -26.35 -32.54
CA CYS A 5 -15.59 -26.43 -31.16
C CYS A 5 -14.46 -25.43 -30.87
N ALA A 6 -13.45 -25.34 -31.74
CA ALA A 6 -12.32 -24.44 -31.58
C ALA A 6 -12.72 -22.96 -31.70
N ARG A 7 -13.66 -22.61 -32.58
CA ARG A 7 -14.13 -21.21 -32.74
C ARG A 7 -14.89 -20.70 -31.51
N ARG A 8 -15.66 -21.56 -30.84
CA ARG A 8 -16.36 -21.22 -29.60
C ARG A 8 -15.40 -21.05 -28.42
N SER A 9 -14.41 -21.94 -28.29
CA SER A 9 -13.38 -21.82 -27.24
C SER A 9 -12.54 -20.55 -27.37
N VAL A 10 -12.16 -20.18 -28.60
CA VAL A 10 -11.43 -18.92 -28.86
C VAL A 10 -12.29 -17.70 -28.52
N ALA A 11 -13.59 -17.71 -28.86
CA ALA A 11 -14.51 -16.61 -28.53
C ALA A 11 -14.69 -16.42 -27.01
N CYS A 12 -14.84 -17.52 -26.25
CA CYS A 12 -14.93 -17.44 -24.78
C CYS A 12 -13.64 -16.92 -24.16
N LEU A 13 -12.48 -17.34 -24.66
CA LEU A 13 -11.19 -16.84 -24.17
C LEU A 13 -11.01 -15.35 -24.45
N LEU A 14 -11.38 -14.89 -25.65
CA LEU A 14 -11.34 -13.46 -26.00
C LEU A 14 -12.28 -12.63 -25.10
N LEU A 15 -13.48 -13.12 -24.81
CA LEU A 15 -14.42 -12.45 -23.91
C LEU A 15 -13.89 -12.39 -22.47
N ALA A 16 -13.27 -13.46 -21.98
CA ALA A 16 -12.65 -13.46 -20.66
C ALA A 16 -11.49 -12.45 -20.58
N ILE A 17 -10.64 -12.39 -21.63
CA ILE A 17 -9.54 -11.43 -21.70
C ILE A 17 -10.08 -10.00 -21.72
N THR A 18 -11.11 -9.69 -22.53
CA THR A 18 -11.67 -8.34 -22.58
C THR A 18 -12.30 -7.94 -21.25
N ALA A 19 -13.00 -8.85 -20.58
CA ALA A 19 -13.56 -8.59 -19.24
C ALA A 19 -12.47 -8.29 -18.21
N VAL A 20 -11.38 -9.05 -18.18
CA VAL A 20 -10.24 -8.82 -17.27
C VAL A 20 -9.56 -7.48 -17.57
N VAL A 21 -9.34 -7.15 -18.84
CA VAL A 21 -8.74 -5.87 -19.25
C VAL A 21 -9.64 -4.70 -18.89
N ALA A 22 -10.96 -4.81 -19.07
CA ALA A 22 -11.92 -3.77 -18.70
C ALA A 22 -11.92 -3.53 -17.18
N ALA A 23 -11.95 -4.59 -16.37
CA ALA A 23 -11.88 -4.48 -14.92
C ALA A 23 -10.58 -3.83 -14.43
N ALA A 24 -9.43 -4.24 -14.98
CA ALA A 24 -8.14 -3.65 -14.65
C ALA A 24 -8.05 -2.17 -15.06
N SER A 25 -8.68 -1.78 -16.19
CA SER A 25 -8.72 -0.39 -16.63
C SER A 25 -9.57 0.47 -15.68
N TYR A 26 -10.70 -0.06 -15.23
CA TYR A 26 -11.57 0.61 -14.25
C TYR A 26 -10.88 0.82 -12.90
N ASP A 27 -10.12 -0.17 -12.41
CA ASP A 27 -9.33 -0.02 -11.19
C ASP A 27 -8.25 1.06 -11.31
N ARG A 28 -7.58 1.14 -12.47
CA ARG A 28 -6.59 2.19 -12.75
C ARG A 28 -7.25 3.58 -12.75
N GLU A 29 -8.38 3.74 -13.42
CA GLU A 29 -9.11 5.02 -13.46
C GLU A 29 -9.47 5.50 -12.06
N ARG A 30 -10.02 4.62 -11.21
CA ARG A 30 -10.34 4.95 -9.81
C ARG A 30 -9.11 5.31 -8.99
N LEU A 31 -8.00 4.61 -9.20
CA LEU A 31 -6.74 4.91 -8.52
C LEU A 31 -6.21 6.30 -8.92
N GLU A 32 -6.29 6.66 -10.19
CA GLU A 32 -5.88 8.00 -10.65
C GLU A 32 -6.79 9.10 -10.10
N ILE A 33 -8.11 8.88 -10.05
CA ILE A 33 -9.03 9.81 -9.39
C ILE A 33 -8.69 9.97 -7.90
N ALA A 34 -8.43 8.86 -7.21
CA ALA A 34 -8.04 8.91 -5.80
C ALA A 34 -6.75 9.71 -5.59
N LYS A 35 -5.74 9.52 -6.45
CA LYS A 35 -4.50 10.31 -6.40
C LYS A 35 -4.76 11.79 -6.64
N GLN A 36 -5.55 12.15 -7.65
CA GLN A 36 -5.91 13.55 -7.93
C GLN A 36 -6.55 14.21 -6.71
N ILE A 37 -7.48 13.51 -6.04
CA ILE A 37 -8.09 14.01 -4.80
C ILE A 37 -7.03 14.21 -3.70
N LEU A 38 -6.11 13.25 -3.53
CA LEU A 38 -5.07 13.32 -2.50
C LEU A 38 -3.99 14.38 -2.76
N GLU A 39 -3.82 14.83 -4.01
CA GLU A 39 -2.97 15.97 -4.35
C GLU A 39 -3.57 17.29 -3.84
N GLU A 40 -4.89 17.43 -3.90
CA GLU A 40 -5.61 18.64 -3.44
C GLU A 40 -5.97 18.59 -1.95
N VAL A 41 -6.32 17.41 -1.45
CA VAL A 41 -6.81 17.16 -0.09
C VAL A 41 -5.92 16.11 0.58
N PRO A 42 -4.88 16.54 1.31
CA PRO A 42 -3.93 15.61 1.92
C PRO A 42 -4.62 14.69 2.93
N LEU A 43 -4.34 13.39 2.86
CA LEU A 43 -4.87 12.42 3.82
C LEU A 43 -4.27 12.65 5.21
N ILE A 44 -5.13 12.72 6.22
CA ILE A 44 -4.75 12.79 7.64
C ILE A 44 -5.07 11.45 8.30
N ASP A 45 -4.04 10.68 8.63
CA ASP A 45 -4.18 9.44 9.37
C ASP A 45 -4.35 9.73 10.87
N GLY A 46 -5.39 9.18 11.48
CA GLY A 46 -5.72 9.42 12.88
C GLY A 46 -5.05 8.47 13.87
N HIS A 47 -4.48 7.35 13.42
CA HIS A 47 -4.05 6.28 14.34
C HIS A 47 -2.84 5.50 13.84
N ASN A 48 -1.64 6.07 14.04
CA ASN A 48 -0.39 5.40 13.68
C ASN A 48 0.40 4.89 14.90
N ASP A 49 0.74 3.59 14.91
CA ASP A 49 1.46 2.91 16.00
C ASP A 49 2.99 2.89 15.83
N LEU A 50 3.56 3.68 14.92
CA LEU A 50 5.02 3.79 14.75
C LEU A 50 5.77 4.06 16.08
N PRO A 51 5.30 4.94 17.00
CA PRO A 51 5.97 5.13 18.30
C PRO A 51 6.05 3.85 19.14
N TRP A 52 5.04 2.99 19.07
CA TRP A 52 5.05 1.71 19.78
C TRP A 52 6.09 0.75 19.19
N ASN A 53 6.21 0.70 17.86
CA ASN A 53 7.24 -0.09 17.20
C ASN A 53 8.65 0.43 17.53
N ILE A 54 8.86 1.75 17.53
CA ILE A 54 10.13 2.37 17.95
C ILE A 54 10.47 1.99 19.39
N ARG A 55 9.50 2.02 20.30
CA ARG A 55 9.69 1.58 21.69
C ARG A 55 10.10 0.10 21.75
N LYS A 56 9.40 -0.77 21.03
CA LYS A 56 9.64 -2.22 21.05
C LYS A 56 10.99 -2.61 20.46
N PHE A 57 11.33 -2.06 19.30
CA PHE A 57 12.52 -2.47 18.55
C PHE A 57 13.77 -1.70 18.97
N LEU A 58 13.64 -0.40 19.20
CA LEU A 58 14.78 0.48 19.44
C LEU A 58 14.89 0.94 20.89
N ARG A 59 13.94 0.59 21.77
CA ARG A 59 13.88 1.10 23.15
C ARG A 59 13.96 2.63 23.19
N ASN A 60 13.30 3.28 22.23
CA ASN A 60 13.30 4.74 21.99
C ASN A 60 14.69 5.35 21.64
N GLN A 61 15.67 4.56 21.24
CA GLN A 61 16.98 5.05 20.79
C GLN A 61 16.94 5.31 19.27
N ILE A 62 16.62 6.54 18.88
CA ILE A 62 16.36 6.91 17.47
C ILE A 62 17.57 7.48 16.73
N ASN A 63 18.73 7.59 17.37
CA ASN A 63 19.90 8.25 16.79
C ASN A 63 20.37 7.57 15.49
N GLU A 64 20.18 6.25 15.39
CA GLU A 64 20.54 5.43 14.23
C GLU A 64 19.30 4.97 13.45
N PHE A 65 18.11 5.51 13.75
CA PHE A 65 16.87 5.11 13.10
C PHE A 65 16.60 5.93 11.84
N GLU A 66 16.71 5.27 10.69
CA GLU A 66 16.48 5.88 9.38
C GLU A 66 15.06 5.64 8.86
N LEU A 67 14.10 6.46 9.31
CA LEU A 67 12.70 6.41 8.84
C LEU A 67 12.56 6.66 7.33
N ASN A 68 13.58 7.26 6.70
CA ASN A 68 13.64 7.56 5.26
C ASN A 68 14.04 6.37 4.38
N THR A 69 14.29 5.20 4.96
CA THR A 69 14.62 3.96 4.22
C THR A 69 13.40 3.07 4.06
N ASP A 70 13.50 2.07 3.18
CA ASP A 70 12.48 1.03 3.05
C ASP A 70 12.60 0.02 4.18
N LEU A 71 11.74 0.13 5.18
CA LEU A 71 11.73 -0.77 6.34
C LEU A 71 11.18 -2.16 6.01
N THR A 72 10.67 -2.43 4.80
CA THR A 72 10.28 -3.81 4.41
C THR A 72 11.48 -4.74 4.23
N VAL A 73 12.69 -4.20 4.12
CA VAL A 73 13.92 -4.98 3.92
C VAL A 73 14.89 -4.91 5.09
N VAL A 74 14.57 -4.14 6.14
CA VAL A 74 15.45 -3.92 7.29
C VAL A 74 14.93 -4.68 8.50
N GLU A 75 15.72 -5.58 9.08
CA GLU A 75 15.36 -6.23 10.35
C GLU A 75 15.53 -5.27 11.55
N PRO A 76 14.68 -5.34 12.59
CA PRO A 76 13.57 -6.27 12.80
C PRO A 76 12.24 -5.84 12.14
N TRP A 77 12.24 -4.74 11.37
CA TRP A 77 11.02 -4.15 10.79
C TRP A 77 10.41 -5.04 9.71
N SER A 78 11.22 -5.61 8.83
CA SER A 78 10.82 -6.47 7.70
C SER A 78 10.06 -7.72 8.12
N ILE A 79 10.42 -8.30 9.27
CA ILE A 79 9.79 -9.51 9.82
C ILE A 79 8.61 -9.21 10.74
N SER A 80 8.37 -7.95 11.08
CA SER A 80 7.30 -7.53 11.98
C SER A 80 5.97 -7.38 11.24
N LYS A 81 4.95 -8.12 11.69
CA LYS A 81 3.55 -7.95 11.24
C LYS A 81 2.91 -6.61 11.63
N TYR A 82 3.61 -5.80 12.42
CA TYR A 82 3.13 -4.51 12.91
C TYR A 82 3.88 -3.33 12.29
N SER A 83 4.89 -3.60 11.45
CA SER A 83 5.66 -2.55 10.77
C SER A 83 5.02 -2.20 9.43
N HIS A 84 4.28 -1.09 9.41
CA HIS A 84 3.61 -0.61 8.20
C HIS A 84 4.05 0.80 7.79
N THR A 85 4.79 1.51 8.65
CA THR A 85 5.10 2.94 8.47
C THR A 85 6.58 3.15 8.20
N ASP A 86 6.90 3.68 7.02
CA ASP A 86 8.16 4.36 6.70
C ASP A 86 7.93 5.49 5.70
N LEU A 87 8.90 6.39 5.57
CA LEU A 87 8.73 7.59 4.74
C LEU A 87 8.51 7.27 3.26
N PRO A 88 9.20 6.28 2.64
CA PRO A 88 8.87 5.87 1.27
C PRO A 88 7.41 5.44 1.09
N ARG A 89 6.87 4.59 1.98
CA ARG A 89 5.46 4.17 1.92
C ARG A 89 4.48 5.30 2.21
N LEU A 90 4.80 6.21 3.13
CA LEU A 90 3.97 7.39 3.41
C LEU A 90 3.86 8.32 2.19
N LYS A 91 4.98 8.55 1.50
CA LYS A 91 5.01 9.32 0.25
C LYS A 91 4.23 8.61 -0.86
N GLN A 92 4.44 7.31 -1.02
CA GLN A 92 3.72 6.50 -2.01
C GLN A 92 2.20 6.51 -1.75
N GLY A 93 1.79 6.46 -0.49
CA GLY A 93 0.39 6.51 -0.06
C GLY A 93 -0.21 7.92 0.03
N MET A 94 0.56 8.97 -0.29
CA MET A 94 0.12 10.38 -0.25
C MET A 94 -0.47 10.81 1.10
N VAL A 95 0.13 10.32 2.20
CA VAL A 95 -0.26 10.70 3.56
C VAL A 95 0.33 12.07 3.88
N GLY A 96 -0.52 13.08 4.07
CA GLY A 96 -0.10 14.46 4.33
C GLY A 96 0.19 14.75 5.80
N ALA A 97 -0.52 14.08 6.71
CA ALA A 97 -0.27 14.19 8.14
C ALA A 97 -0.65 12.89 8.85
N GLN A 98 -0.06 12.67 10.03
CA GLN A 98 -0.40 11.57 10.90
C GLN A 98 -0.49 12.04 12.35
N VAL A 99 -1.48 11.51 13.06
CA VAL A 99 -1.56 11.56 14.51
C VAL A 99 -1.11 10.21 15.05
N SER A 100 0.12 10.17 15.52
CA SER A 100 0.66 8.96 16.14
C SER A 100 0.17 8.82 17.56
N HIS A 101 -0.31 7.62 17.91
CA HIS A 101 -0.79 7.38 19.27
C HIS A 101 0.38 7.12 20.22
N LEU A 102 0.31 7.73 21.39
CA LEU A 102 1.22 7.47 22.50
C LEU A 102 0.51 6.51 23.47
N PHE A 103 0.50 5.22 23.15
CA PHE A 103 -0.04 4.24 24.08
C PHE A 103 0.94 4.00 25.24
N HIS A 104 0.47 4.24 26.45
CA HIS A 104 1.07 3.76 27.70
C HIS A 104 0.25 2.54 28.15
N TYR A 105 0.65 1.35 27.71
CA TYR A 105 0.14 0.12 28.33
C TYR A 105 1.03 -0.18 29.53
N TYR A 106 0.45 -0.10 30.72
CA TYR A 106 1.03 -0.59 31.98
C TYR A 106 1.30 -2.09 31.89
#